data_AF-A0A914GCP1-F1
#
_entry.id   AF-A0A914GCP1-F1
#
_cell.length_a   1.000
_cell.length_b   1.000
_cell.length_c   1.000
_cell.angle_alpha   90.00
_cell.angle_beta   90.00
_cell.angle_gamma   90.00
#
_symmetry.space_group_name_H-M   'P 1'
#
loop_
_entity.id
_entity.type
_entity.pdbx_description
1 polymer ?
#
loop_
_entity_poly.entity_id
_entity_poly.type
_entity_poly.pdbx_seq_one_letter_code
_entity_poly.pdbx_strand_id
1 'polypeptide(L)'
;MEQLKTELKGNYRSWELFLTPAKDINGTQDTIFRALILSRHFQRPAFLHLLDTLDKVATKNFTAQRLKLGEDIIVQLRYITEVFEADTIYREVFTKSIEKWTPVLRDKFIAILPEFFTDSSVHSGTTKKLLNFLKEWSLDGH
;
A
#
# COMPACT_ATOMS: atom_id res chain seq x y z
N MET A 1 -4.79 -10.46 13.25
CA MET A 1 -4.77 -10.18 11.79
C MET A 1 -5.81 -10.97 11.01
N GLU A 2 -5.94 -12.29 11.20
CA GLU A 2 -6.96 -13.08 10.48
C GLU A 2 -8.41 -12.68 10.77
N GLN A 3 -8.72 -12.30 12.02
CA GLN A 3 -10.03 -11.73 12.38
C GLN A 3 -10.31 -10.41 11.63
N LEU A 4 -9.35 -9.48 11.64
CA LEU A 4 -9.45 -8.22 10.90
C LEU A 4 -9.67 -8.45 9.39
N LYS A 5 -8.90 -9.36 8.77
CA LYS A 5 -9.10 -9.73 7.36
C LYS A 5 -10.50 -10.26 7.09
N THR A 6 -11.07 -11.00 8.03
CA THR A 6 -12.42 -11.55 7.94
C THR A 6 -13.47 -10.44 8.01
N GLU A 7 -13.33 -9.51 8.96
CA GLU A 7 -14.23 -8.35 9.12
C GLU A 7 -14.20 -7.38 7.93
N LEU A 8 -13.05 -7.27 7.27
CA LEU A 8 -12.83 -6.39 6.12
C LEU A 8 -13.19 -7.05 4.77
N LYS A 9 -13.47 -8.36 4.75
CA LYS A 9 -13.75 -9.10 3.50
C LYS A 9 -15.08 -8.66 2.90
N GLY A 10 -15.02 -7.93 1.79
CA GLY A 10 -16.20 -7.54 1.00
C GLY A 10 -17.04 -6.41 1.60
N ASN A 11 -16.59 -5.76 2.68
CA ASN A 11 -17.33 -4.70 3.36
C ASN A 11 -16.57 -3.36 3.30
N TYR A 12 -16.93 -2.51 2.33
CA TYR A 12 -16.35 -1.16 2.18
C TYR A 12 -16.59 -0.26 3.39
N ARG A 13 -17.71 -0.44 4.11
CA ARG A 13 -18.02 0.37 5.29
C ARG A 13 -17.09 0.04 6.45
N SER A 14 -16.71 -1.23 6.59
CA SER A 14 -15.65 -1.62 7.53
C SER A 14 -14.34 -0.92 7.15
N TRP A 15 -13.92 -1.00 5.88
CA TRP A 15 -12.71 -0.31 5.42
C TRP A 15 -12.70 1.18 5.72
N GLU A 16 -13.81 1.87 5.46
CA GLU A 16 -13.93 3.30 5.75
C GLU A 16 -13.73 3.59 7.25
N LEU A 17 -14.27 2.76 8.15
CA LEU A 17 -14.04 2.91 9.59
C LEU A 17 -12.56 2.78 9.97
N PHE A 18 -11.85 1.79 9.40
CA PHE A 18 -10.46 1.50 9.76
C PHE A 18 -9.45 2.45 9.10
N LEU A 19 -9.83 3.12 8.01
CA LEU A 19 -9.01 4.07 7.25
C LEU A 19 -9.37 5.53 7.52
N THR A 20 -10.45 5.81 8.26
CA THR A 20 -10.81 7.17 8.63
C THR A 20 -10.05 7.59 9.91
N PRO A 21 -9.50 8.81 9.96
CA PRO A 21 -8.92 9.37 11.18
C PRO A 21 -9.94 9.36 12.33
N ALA A 22 -9.52 8.88 13.51
CA ALA A 22 -10.36 8.95 14.69
C ALA A 22 -10.41 10.39 15.22
N LYS A 23 -11.45 10.75 15.99
CA LYS A 23 -11.53 12.05 16.65
C LYS A 23 -11.77 11.85 18.14
N ASP A 24 -10.94 12.46 18.97
CA ASP A 24 -11.08 12.45 20.42
C ASP A 24 -11.04 13.87 21.00
N ILE A 25 -11.02 13.97 22.33
CA ILE A 25 -10.95 15.26 23.05
C ILE A 25 -9.65 16.04 22.76
N ASN A 26 -8.61 15.37 22.26
CA ASN A 26 -7.31 15.94 21.96
C ASN A 26 -7.16 16.32 20.47
N GLY A 27 -8.15 16.00 19.63
CA GLY A 27 -8.18 16.39 18.22
C GLY A 27 -8.35 15.21 17.27
N THR A 28 -7.92 15.40 16.02
CA THR A 28 -7.90 14.35 15.00
C THR A 28 -6.71 13.43 15.25
N GLN A 29 -7.01 12.17 15.54
CA GLN A 29 -6.04 11.09 15.68
C GLN A 29 -5.83 10.39 14.34
N ASP A 30 -4.71 9.68 14.21
CA ASP A 30 -4.44 8.87 13.03
C ASP A 30 -5.40 7.66 12.91
N THR A 31 -5.28 6.88 11.85
CA THR A 31 -6.17 5.75 11.58
C THR A 31 -5.73 4.49 12.33
N ILE A 32 -6.64 3.52 12.46
CA ILE A 32 -6.30 2.20 13.04
C ILE A 32 -5.23 1.51 12.18
N PHE A 33 -5.35 1.55 10.86
CA PHE A 33 -4.34 0.97 9.98
C PHE A 33 -2.99 1.65 10.13
N ARG A 34 -2.96 2.95 10.36
CA ARG A 34 -1.70 3.65 10.63
C ARG A 34 -1.05 3.13 11.91
N ALA A 35 -1.81 2.99 12.99
CA ALA A 35 -1.30 2.44 14.24
C ALA A 35 -0.72 1.02 14.04
N LEU A 36 -1.37 0.20 13.20
CA LEU A 36 -0.86 -1.14 12.86
C LEU A 36 0.43 -1.09 12.02
N ILE A 37 0.50 -0.19 11.04
CA ILE A 37 1.69 0.03 10.21
C ILE A 37 2.88 0.54 11.03
N LEU A 38 2.64 1.38 12.03
CA LEU A 38 3.70 1.90 12.91
C LEU A 38 4.09 0.92 14.02
N SER A 39 3.33 -0.16 14.23
CA SER A 39 3.61 -1.17 15.25
C SER A 39 4.50 -2.29 14.71
N ARG A 40 5.66 -2.51 15.32
CA ARG A 40 6.63 -3.56 14.91
C ARG A 40 6.01 -4.95 14.73
N HIS A 41 5.12 -5.35 15.63
CA HIS A 41 4.51 -6.69 15.60
C HIS A 41 3.42 -6.84 14.53
N PHE A 42 2.84 -5.74 14.07
CA PHE A 42 1.71 -5.75 13.14
C PHE A 42 2.05 -5.13 11.77
N GLN A 43 3.18 -4.46 11.64
CA GLN A 43 3.53 -3.71 10.43
C GLN A 43 3.53 -4.61 9.19
N ARG A 44 4.31 -5.69 9.20
CA ARG A 44 4.36 -6.62 8.06
C ARG A 44 2.98 -7.15 7.68
N PRO A 45 2.21 -7.80 8.57
CA PRO A 45 0.92 -8.35 8.16
C PRO A 45 -0.12 -7.28 7.79
N ALA A 46 -0.07 -6.09 8.39
CA ALA A 46 -0.93 -4.97 8.02
C ALA A 46 -0.57 -4.43 6.63
N PHE A 47 0.73 -4.25 6.36
CA PHE A 47 1.24 -3.80 5.06
C PHE A 47 0.84 -4.77 3.96
N LEU A 48 1.09 -6.07 4.14
CA LEU A 48 0.72 -7.09 3.15
C LEU A 48 -0.79 -7.12 2.92
N HIS A 49 -1.60 -6.95 3.98
CA HIS A 49 -3.04 -6.90 3.82
C HIS A 49 -3.53 -5.67 3.04
N LEU A 50 -2.94 -4.50 3.30
CA LEU A 50 -3.22 -3.28 2.55
C LEU A 50 -2.80 -3.42 1.08
N LEU A 51 -1.60 -3.96 0.83
CA LEU A 51 -1.07 -4.18 -0.51
C LEU A 51 -1.91 -5.18 -1.32
N ASP A 52 -2.30 -6.31 -0.72
CA ASP A 52 -3.20 -7.29 -1.35
C ASP A 52 -4.58 -6.70 -1.66
N THR A 53 -5.07 -5.82 -0.80
CA THR A 53 -6.34 -5.13 -1.03
C THR A 53 -6.19 -4.09 -2.14
N LEU A 54 -5.09 -3.34 -2.15
CA LEU A 54 -4.76 -2.37 -3.19
C LEU A 54 -4.71 -3.04 -4.57
N ASP A 55 -4.02 -4.17 -4.68
CA ASP A 55 -3.92 -4.96 -5.92
C ASP A 55 -5.31 -5.38 -6.44
N LYS A 56 -6.22 -5.79 -5.54
CA LYS A 56 -7.59 -6.16 -5.90
C LYS A 56 -8.45 -4.98 -6.36
N VAL A 57 -8.31 -3.80 -5.74
CA VAL A 57 -9.14 -2.62 -6.09
C VAL A 57 -8.58 -1.86 -7.29
N ALA A 58 -7.28 -2.00 -7.56
CA ALA A 58 -6.61 -1.34 -8.67
C ALA A 58 -6.78 -2.07 -10.02
N THR A 59 -7.20 -3.35 -10.03
CA THR A 59 -7.39 -4.14 -11.26
C THR A 59 -8.73 -3.87 -11.98
N LYS A 60 -8.80 -4.28 -13.26
CA LYS A 60 -9.90 -3.97 -14.21
C LYS A 60 -11.29 -4.25 -13.60
N ASN A 61 -12.10 -3.19 -13.49
CA ASN A 61 -13.49 -3.03 -12.97
C ASN A 61 -13.52 -1.91 -11.92
N PHE A 62 -13.04 -0.74 -12.32
CA PHE A 62 -12.81 0.40 -11.47
C PHE A 62 -14.12 1.16 -11.20
N THR A 63 -14.40 1.45 -9.93
CA THR A 63 -15.54 2.28 -9.49
C THR A 63 -15.02 3.42 -8.62
N ALA A 64 -15.80 4.48 -8.46
CA ALA A 64 -15.42 5.61 -7.60
C ALA A 64 -15.13 5.17 -6.14
N GLN A 65 -15.87 4.18 -5.64
CA GLN A 65 -15.67 3.61 -4.30
C GLN A 65 -14.34 2.84 -4.20
N ARG A 66 -13.98 2.08 -5.24
CA ARG A 66 -12.68 1.38 -5.31
C ARG A 66 -11.51 2.34 -5.46
N LEU A 67 -11.69 3.43 -6.21
CA LEU A 67 -10.71 4.50 -6.31
C LEU A 67 -10.43 5.12 -4.95
N LYS A 68 -11.50 5.57 -4.27
CA LYS A 68 -11.39 6.16 -2.93
C LYS A 68 -10.68 5.20 -1.97
N LEU A 69 -11.10 3.92 -1.93
CA LEU A 69 -10.44 2.91 -1.10
C LEU A 69 -8.96 2.74 -1.44
N GLY A 70 -8.61 2.68 -2.73
CA GLY A 70 -7.21 2.59 -3.16
C GLY A 70 -6.38 3.80 -2.73
N GLU A 71 -6.94 5.00 -2.83
CA GLU A 71 -6.29 6.23 -2.38
C GLU A 71 -6.11 6.26 -0.86
N ASP A 72 -7.16 5.89 -0.11
CA ASP A 72 -7.13 5.81 1.35
C ASP A 72 -6.09 4.80 1.83
N ILE A 73 -5.95 3.66 1.13
CA ILE A 73 -4.90 2.67 1.39
C ILE A 73 -3.51 3.25 1.12
N ILE A 74 -3.30 3.90 -0.03
CA ILE A 74 -2.01 4.51 -0.40
C ILE A 74 -1.58 5.52 0.68
N VAL A 75 -2.50 6.35 1.19
CA VAL A 75 -2.22 7.30 2.27
C VAL A 75 -1.66 6.61 3.52
N GLN A 76 -2.16 5.44 3.89
CA GLN A 76 -1.65 4.70 5.06
C GLN A 76 -0.19 4.24 4.89
N LEU A 77 0.27 4.06 3.65
CA LEU A 77 1.59 3.54 3.32
C LEU A 77 2.67 4.63 3.19
N ARG A 78 2.28 5.91 3.26
CA ARG A 78 3.19 7.05 3.09
C ARG A 78 4.03 7.33 4.32
N TYR A 79 5.23 7.88 4.13
CA TYR A 79 6.09 8.37 5.23
C TYR A 79 6.26 7.38 6.39
N ILE A 80 6.47 6.10 6.10
CA ILE A 80 6.76 5.10 7.15
C ILE A 80 8.22 5.30 7.57
N THR A 81 8.43 5.76 8.80
CA THR A 81 9.77 6.13 9.30
C THR A 81 10.71 4.93 9.45
N GLU A 82 10.18 3.78 9.82
CA GLU A 82 10.94 2.54 10.01
C GLU A 82 10.18 1.36 9.41
N VAL A 83 10.83 0.60 8.53
CA VAL A 83 10.26 -0.59 7.88
C VAL A 83 10.96 -1.84 8.40
N PHE A 84 10.28 -2.56 9.29
CA PHE A 84 10.65 -3.88 9.75
C PHE A 84 10.46 -4.92 8.65
N GLU A 85 11.40 -5.87 8.54
CA GLU A 85 11.38 -6.91 7.50
C GLU A 85 11.30 -6.33 6.07
N ALA A 86 12.02 -5.24 5.83
CA ALA A 86 12.02 -4.47 4.59
C ALA A 86 12.17 -5.35 3.33
N ASP A 87 13.17 -6.25 3.27
CA ASP A 87 13.36 -7.16 2.11
C ASP A 87 12.10 -7.98 1.78
N THR A 88 11.40 -8.48 2.80
CA THR A 88 10.16 -9.25 2.62
C THR A 88 9.05 -8.37 2.07
N ILE A 89 8.82 -7.20 2.66
CA ILE A 89 7.82 -6.23 2.20
C ILE A 89 8.09 -5.85 0.74
N TYR A 90 9.34 -5.61 0.40
CA TYR A 90 9.74 -5.20 -0.94
C TYR A 90 9.54 -6.30 -1.97
N ARG A 91 9.91 -7.54 -1.67
CA ARG A 91 9.63 -8.67 -2.56
C ARG A 91 8.13 -8.76 -2.85
N GLU A 92 7.30 -8.59 -1.83
CA GLU A 92 5.84 -8.63 -1.96
C GLU A 92 5.25 -7.48 -2.78
N VAL A 93 5.87 -6.30 -2.78
CA VAL A 93 5.47 -5.23 -3.72
C VAL A 93 5.66 -5.68 -5.17
N PHE A 94 6.79 -6.34 -5.47
CA PHE A 94 7.09 -6.81 -6.82
C PHE A 94 6.38 -8.11 -7.21
N THR A 95 5.64 -8.77 -6.30
CA THR A 95 4.76 -9.89 -6.68
C THR A 95 3.40 -9.42 -7.20
N LYS A 96 3.06 -8.13 -7.03
CA LYS A 96 1.76 -7.58 -7.44
C LYS A 96 1.73 -7.30 -8.94
N SER A 97 0.56 -7.45 -9.55
CA SER A 97 0.36 -7.17 -10.98
C SER A 97 0.16 -5.67 -11.22
N ILE A 98 1.13 -4.85 -10.81
CA ILE A 98 1.09 -3.38 -10.89
C ILE A 98 0.87 -2.90 -12.34
N GLU A 99 1.34 -3.67 -13.33
CA GLU A 99 1.12 -3.43 -14.75
C GLU A 99 -0.37 -3.47 -15.17
N LYS A 100 -1.20 -4.19 -14.41
CA LYS A 100 -2.66 -4.32 -14.64
C LYS A 100 -3.49 -3.29 -13.86
N TRP A 101 -2.84 -2.47 -13.04
CA TRP A 101 -3.53 -1.47 -12.22
C TRP A 101 -4.02 -0.31 -13.09
N THR A 102 -5.06 0.39 -12.61
CA THR A 102 -5.46 1.65 -13.24
C THR A 102 -4.32 2.67 -13.15
N PRO A 103 -4.11 3.51 -14.19
CA PRO A 103 -3.02 4.48 -14.19
C PRO A 103 -3.00 5.37 -12.94
N VAL A 104 -4.18 5.82 -12.48
CA VAL A 104 -4.31 6.69 -11.31
C VAL A 104 -3.74 6.07 -10.03
N LEU A 105 -4.11 4.82 -9.70
CA LEU A 105 -3.64 4.18 -8.48
C LEU A 105 -2.20 3.68 -8.63
N ARG A 106 -1.84 3.21 -9.82
CA ARG A 106 -0.48 2.80 -10.16
C ARG A 106 0.51 3.93 -9.95
N ASP A 107 0.26 5.08 -10.57
CA ASP A 107 1.20 6.20 -10.58
C ASP A 107 1.32 6.79 -9.16
N LYS A 108 0.21 6.89 -8.41
CA LYS A 108 0.22 7.26 -6.99
C LYS A 108 1.01 6.30 -6.12
N PHE A 109 0.85 4.99 -6.34
CA PHE A 109 1.59 3.99 -5.58
C PHE A 109 3.09 4.02 -5.90
N ILE A 110 3.47 4.11 -7.18
CA ILE A 110 4.87 4.25 -7.60
C ILE A 110 5.50 5.51 -6.98
N ALA A 111 4.76 6.62 -6.92
CA ALA A 111 5.25 7.86 -6.35
C ALA A 111 5.61 7.76 -4.85
N ILE A 112 4.93 6.89 -4.09
CA ILE A 112 5.18 6.74 -2.65
C ILE A 112 6.23 5.68 -2.32
N LEU A 113 6.64 4.85 -3.30
CA LEU A 113 7.66 3.83 -3.11
C LEU A 113 8.91 4.40 -2.40
N PRO A 114 9.54 5.50 -2.86
CA PRO A 114 10.73 6.04 -2.21
C PRO A 114 10.52 6.44 -0.74
N GLU A 115 9.29 6.70 -0.32
CA GLU A 115 8.98 7.16 1.04
C GLU A 115 9.12 6.05 2.10
N PHE A 116 9.09 4.77 1.71
CA PHE A 116 9.29 3.64 2.62
C PHE A 116 10.37 2.65 2.13
N PHE A 117 11.04 2.98 1.02
CA PHE A 117 12.38 2.48 0.71
C PHE A 117 13.40 3.43 1.34
N THR A 118 13.68 3.35 2.65
CA THR A 118 14.62 4.27 3.32
C THR A 118 16.00 3.67 3.55
N ASP A 119 16.16 2.35 3.48
CA ASP A 119 17.44 1.68 3.70
C ASP A 119 18.31 1.67 2.42
N SER A 120 19.44 2.38 2.47
CA SER A 120 20.39 2.55 1.35
C SER A 120 20.97 1.23 0.81
N SER A 121 21.06 0.19 1.65
CA SER A 121 21.54 -1.13 1.25
C SER A 121 20.55 -1.83 0.30
N VAL A 122 19.25 -1.56 0.48
CA VAL A 122 18.16 -2.15 -0.30
C VAL A 122 17.80 -1.31 -1.52
N HIS A 123 18.10 -0.01 -1.51
CA HIS A 123 17.92 0.88 -2.66
C HIS A 123 18.61 0.37 -3.92
N SER A 124 19.85 -0.13 -3.85
CA SER A 124 20.57 -0.53 -5.07
C SER A 124 19.87 -1.68 -5.84
N GLY A 125 19.28 -2.63 -5.11
CA GLY A 125 18.52 -3.75 -5.67
C GLY A 125 17.11 -3.34 -6.11
N THR A 126 16.42 -2.55 -5.29
CA THR A 126 15.08 -2.04 -5.60
C THR A 126 15.11 -1.05 -6.76
N THR A 127 16.05 -0.11 -6.80
CA THR A 127 16.23 0.82 -7.93
C THR A 127 16.52 0.04 -9.21
N LYS A 128 17.33 -1.03 -9.16
CA LYS A 128 17.53 -1.91 -10.33
C LYS A 128 16.23 -2.61 -10.76
N LYS A 129 15.46 -3.17 -9.83
CA LYS A 129 14.18 -3.84 -10.14
C LYS A 129 13.13 -2.87 -10.67
N LEU A 130 13.00 -1.70 -10.04
CA LEU A 130 12.11 -0.62 -10.46
C LEU A 130 12.54 -0.08 -11.83
N LEU A 131 13.83 0.12 -12.05
CA LEU A 131 14.37 0.56 -13.34
C LEU A 131 14.14 -0.49 -14.42
N ASN A 132 14.33 -1.78 -14.12
CA ASN A 132 14.04 -2.86 -15.07
C ASN A 132 12.54 -2.91 -15.39
N PHE A 133 11.68 -2.81 -14.38
CA PHE A 133 10.23 -2.72 -14.56
C PHE A 133 9.84 -1.53 -15.45
N LEU A 134 10.40 -0.34 -15.19
CA LEU A 134 10.15 0.87 -15.99
C LEU A 134 10.71 0.76 -17.42
N LYS A 135 11.84 0.06 -17.61
CA LYS A 135 12.44 -0.18 -18.93
C LYS A 135 11.62 -1.16 -19.77
N GLU A 136 11.19 -2.27 -19.17
CA GLU A 136 10.27 -3.21 -19.79
C GLU A 136 8.97 -2.49 -20.19
N TRP A 137 8.44 -1.65 -19.29
CA TRP A 137 7.26 -0.83 -19.57
C TRP A 137 7.46 0.19 -20.71
N SER A 138 8.61 0.87 -20.76
CA SER A 138 8.94 1.81 -21.84
C SER A 138 9.10 1.13 -23.21
N LEU A 139 9.40 -0.17 -23.24
CA LEU A 139 9.56 -0.93 -24.48
C LEU A 139 8.22 -1.44 -25.02
N ASP A 140 7.20 -1.57 -24.16
CA ASP A 140 5.86 -2.05 -24.52
C ASP A 140 4.94 -0.97 -25.14
N GLY A 141 5.43 0.26 -25.34
CA GLY A 141 4.76 1.27 -26.17
C GLY A 141 3.44 1.80 -25.62
N HIS A 142 3.34 1.94 -24.29
CA HIS A 142 2.21 2.57 -23.60
C HIS A 142 2.43 4.05 -23.30
#